data_AF-A0A934YRL1-F1
#
_entry.id   AF-A0A934YRL1-F1
#
_cell.length_a   1.000
_cell.length_b   1.000
_cell.length_c   1.000
_cell.angle_alpha   90.00
_cell.angle_beta   90.00
_cell.angle_gamma   90.00
#
_symmetry.space_group_name_H-M   'P 1'
#
loop_
_entity.id
_entity.type
_entity.pdbx_description
1 polymer ?
#
loop_
_entity_poly.entity_id
_entity_poly.type
_entity_poly.pdbx_seq_one_letter_code
_entity_poly.pdbx_strand_id
1 'polypeptide(L)'
;MTPEHEPDGESPRSPPKRKKAPRPSKEHLAQAAVEEEAAARAALEERKLAFGAALAIPLTTVFAASVVGVALSMGPAILVLAAGTLLGTIALFWGSLRTLTGDAPLSEELEHASMASPIDALADRKRMLLRALKDLESEHAIGKIDARDYAALAATFREEIKGLMREMDDSLEPHLAVAERLVAKHFAKIGLTGDPFRAPGRVDQAKDDALAKDEAMTKDVEDPASITRSRVTCPACEGSNEPDARFCKACGGPLAGAAAAVEGPVAQPDSPVDAAAPVAPERAADAPEEGGKDV
;
A
#
# COMPACT_ATOMS: atom_id res chain seq x y z
N MET A 1 -12.58 -49.31 -32.37
CA MET A 1 -12.49 -48.56 -33.64
C MET A 1 -13.21 -47.24 -33.44
N THR A 2 -12.49 -46.26 -32.93
CA THR A 2 -12.96 -44.88 -32.72
C THR A 2 -11.93 -44.00 -33.42
N PRO A 3 -12.33 -43.12 -34.36
CA PRO A 3 -11.37 -42.32 -35.12
C PRO A 3 -10.77 -41.25 -34.21
N GLU A 4 -9.44 -41.20 -34.20
CA GLU A 4 -8.63 -40.18 -33.55
C GLU A 4 -8.82 -38.85 -34.31
N HIS A 5 -9.13 -37.80 -33.56
CA HIS A 5 -9.32 -36.44 -34.09
C HIS A 5 -7.97 -35.72 -34.02
N GLU A 6 -7.37 -35.53 -35.18
CA GLU A 6 -6.11 -34.82 -35.40
C GLU A 6 -6.32 -33.32 -35.15
N PRO A 7 -5.58 -32.66 -34.23
CA PRO A 7 -5.70 -31.22 -34.04
C PRO A 7 -4.96 -30.48 -35.16
N ASP A 8 -5.73 -29.73 -35.94
CA ASP A 8 -5.24 -28.88 -37.02
C ASP A 8 -4.16 -27.89 -36.53
N GLY A 9 -3.02 -27.91 -37.22
CA GLY A 9 -1.89 -27.03 -36.98
C GLY A 9 -2.24 -25.57 -37.22
N GLU A 10 -2.33 -24.80 -36.13
CA GLU A 10 -2.51 -23.36 -36.16
C GLU A 10 -1.27 -22.68 -36.76
N SER A 11 -1.43 -22.18 -37.99
CA SER A 11 -0.40 -21.48 -38.76
C SER A 11 0.04 -20.17 -38.06
N PRO A 12 1.34 -19.85 -38.01
CA PRO A 12 1.86 -18.69 -37.28
C PRO A 12 1.33 -17.37 -37.87
N ARG A 13 0.45 -16.69 -37.13
CA ARG A 13 -0.08 -15.37 -37.48
C ARG A 13 1.06 -14.36 -37.54
N SER A 14 1.22 -13.73 -38.70
CA SER A 14 2.23 -12.69 -38.93
C SER A 14 2.01 -11.49 -37.99
N PRO A 15 3.08 -10.88 -37.44
CA PRO A 15 2.96 -9.78 -36.50
C PRO A 15 2.31 -8.55 -37.19
N PRO A 16 1.37 -7.85 -36.51
CA PRO A 16 0.72 -6.69 -37.08
C PRO A 16 1.73 -5.56 -37.31
N LYS A 17 1.74 -5.02 -38.53
CA LYS A 17 2.57 -3.86 -38.91
C LYS A 17 2.22 -2.67 -37.99
N ARG A 18 3.13 -2.34 -37.06
CA ARG A 18 3.00 -1.16 -36.18
C ARG A 18 2.90 0.11 -37.03
N LYS A 19 1.68 0.67 -37.13
CA LYS A 19 1.44 1.97 -37.75
C LYS A 19 2.14 3.03 -36.89
N LYS A 20 2.99 3.87 -37.50
CA LYS A 20 3.66 5.00 -36.83
C LYS A 20 2.59 5.89 -36.19
N ALA A 21 2.67 6.05 -34.87
CA ALA A 21 1.77 6.94 -34.14
C ALA A 21 1.88 8.37 -34.70
N PRO A 22 0.75 9.07 -34.91
CA PRO A 22 0.75 10.45 -35.37
C PRO A 22 1.46 11.32 -34.32
N ARG A 23 2.37 12.19 -34.77
CA ARG A 23 3.01 13.17 -33.89
C ARG A 23 1.92 14.09 -33.33
N PRO A 24 1.88 14.35 -32.01
CA PRO A 24 0.89 15.25 -31.43
C PRO A 24 1.01 16.63 -32.11
N SER A 25 -0.13 17.19 -32.49
CA SER A 25 -0.18 18.52 -33.11
C SER A 25 0.40 19.55 -32.13
N LYS A 26 0.99 20.63 -32.66
CA LYS A 26 1.53 21.72 -31.84
C LYS A 26 0.48 22.32 -30.90
N GLU A 27 -0.79 22.23 -31.26
CA GLU A 27 -1.92 22.70 -30.45
C GLU A 27 -2.10 21.87 -29.18
N HIS A 28 -2.00 20.54 -29.25
CA HIS A 28 -2.06 19.68 -28.05
C HIS A 28 -0.88 19.91 -27.11
N LEU A 29 0.31 20.19 -27.65
CA LEU A 29 1.49 20.52 -26.82
C LEU A 29 1.34 21.87 -26.12
N ALA A 30 0.71 22.85 -26.78
CA ALA A 30 0.43 24.15 -26.18
C ALA A 30 -0.66 24.06 -25.10
N GLN A 31 -1.71 23.26 -25.33
CA GLN A 31 -2.77 23.02 -24.33
C GLN A 31 -2.23 22.34 -23.07
N ALA A 32 -1.41 21.30 -23.23
CA ALA A 32 -0.79 20.60 -22.09
C ALA A 32 0.10 21.52 -21.23
N ALA A 33 0.80 22.48 -21.85
CA ALA A 33 1.63 23.45 -21.13
C ALA A 33 0.80 24.47 -20.34
N VAL A 34 -0.35 24.90 -20.89
CA VAL A 34 -1.29 25.81 -20.20
C VAL A 34 -1.96 25.10 -19.02
N GLU A 35 -2.32 23.82 -19.19
CA GLU A 35 -2.87 22.98 -18.11
C GLU A 35 -1.82 22.75 -16.99
N GLU A 36 -0.56 22.49 -17.34
CA GLU A 36 0.53 22.34 -16.36
C GLU A 36 0.76 23.63 -15.55
N GLU A 37 0.69 24.80 -16.19
CA GLU A 37 0.85 26.09 -15.52
C GLU A 37 -0.36 26.44 -14.64
N ALA A 38 -1.58 26.09 -15.06
CA ALA A 38 -2.79 26.26 -14.27
C ALA A 38 -2.78 25.35 -13.02
N ALA A 39 -2.40 24.08 -13.18
CA ALA A 39 -2.26 23.13 -12.07
C ALA A 39 -1.19 23.58 -11.07
N ALA A 40 -0.06 24.11 -11.56
CA ALA A 40 1.00 24.65 -10.69
C ALA A 40 0.54 25.86 -9.88
N ARG A 41 -0.30 26.74 -10.46
CA ARG A 41 -0.87 27.90 -9.76
C ARG A 41 -1.91 27.46 -8.72
N ALA A 42 -2.79 26.52 -9.05
CA ALA A 42 -3.77 25.97 -8.12
C ALA A 42 -3.10 25.33 -6.89
N ALA A 43 -2.08 24.50 -7.10
CA ALA A 43 -1.31 23.88 -6.02
C ALA A 43 -0.58 24.90 -5.11
N LEU A 44 -0.23 26.08 -5.64
CA LEU A 44 0.42 27.14 -4.88
C LEU A 44 -0.57 27.94 -4.04
N GLU A 45 -1.78 28.19 -4.55
CA GLU A 45 -2.88 28.81 -3.80
C GLU A 45 -3.39 27.90 -2.69
N GLU A 46 -3.51 26.58 -2.93
CA GLU A 46 -3.84 25.61 -1.88
C GLU A 46 -2.80 25.59 -0.76
N ARG A 47 -1.50 25.65 -1.09
CA ARG A 47 -0.43 25.74 -0.09
C ARG A 47 -0.50 27.04 0.72
N LYS A 48 -0.88 28.16 0.10
CA LYS A 48 -1.10 29.43 0.80
C LYS A 48 -2.32 29.39 1.71
N LEU A 49 -3.41 28.73 1.29
CA LEU A 49 -4.60 28.54 2.11
C LEU A 49 -4.33 27.61 3.29
N ALA A 50 -3.63 26.49 3.08
CA ALA A 50 -3.23 25.56 4.13
C ALA A 50 -2.27 26.21 5.13
N PHE A 51 -1.27 26.97 4.65
CA PHE A 51 -0.35 27.72 5.50
C PHE A 51 -1.06 28.86 6.24
N GLY A 52 -1.99 29.54 5.58
CA GLY A 52 -2.84 30.58 6.17
C GLY A 52 -3.73 30.04 7.28
N ALA A 53 -4.36 28.89 7.08
CA ALA A 53 -5.20 28.24 8.09
C ALA A 53 -4.39 27.77 9.31
N ALA A 54 -3.21 27.19 9.09
CA ALA A 54 -2.33 26.74 10.17
C ALA A 54 -1.85 27.90 11.06
N LEU A 55 -1.67 29.10 10.49
CA LEU A 55 -1.25 30.30 11.23
C LEU A 55 -2.44 31.09 11.81
N ALA A 56 -3.61 31.05 11.16
CA ALA A 56 -4.78 31.81 11.58
C ALA A 56 -5.37 31.29 12.89
N ILE A 57 -5.42 29.98 13.11
CA ILE A 57 -5.99 29.37 14.33
C ILE A 57 -5.23 29.82 15.61
N PRO A 58 -3.89 29.71 15.70
CA PRO A 58 -3.19 30.19 16.89
C PRO A 58 -3.27 31.72 17.03
N LEU A 59 -3.18 32.48 15.94
CA LEU A 59 -3.28 33.95 15.99
C LEU A 59 -4.64 34.43 16.50
N THR A 60 -5.73 33.85 16.00
CA THR A 60 -7.10 34.17 16.45
C THR A 60 -7.32 33.78 17.91
N THR A 61 -6.78 32.63 18.34
CA THR A 61 -6.84 32.18 19.73
C THR A 61 -6.12 33.15 20.68
N VAL A 62 -4.89 33.56 20.34
CA VAL A 62 -4.10 34.52 21.14
C VAL A 62 -4.77 35.89 21.16
N PHE A 63 -5.29 36.36 20.02
CA PHE A 63 -6.02 37.62 19.94
C PHE A 63 -7.28 37.61 20.81
N ALA A 64 -8.10 36.56 20.71
CA ALA A 64 -9.30 36.40 21.52
C ALA A 64 -8.99 36.36 23.02
N ALA A 65 -7.96 35.60 23.43
CA ALA A 65 -7.52 35.57 24.82
C ALA A 65 -7.02 36.93 25.32
N SER A 66 -6.32 37.69 24.48
CA SER A 66 -5.83 39.04 24.82
C SER A 66 -6.98 40.01 25.04
N VAL A 67 -7.98 40.02 24.14
CA VAL A 67 -9.18 40.86 24.26
C VAL A 67 -9.96 40.53 25.55
N VAL A 68 -10.17 39.24 25.83
CA VAL A 68 -10.87 38.77 27.04
C VAL A 68 -10.10 39.14 28.31
N GLY A 69 -8.77 39.04 28.28
CA GLY A 69 -7.91 39.40 29.41
C GLY A 69 -7.97 40.88 29.77
N VAL A 70 -8.02 41.76 28.76
CA VAL A 70 -8.15 43.21 28.96
C VAL A 70 -9.56 43.59 29.42
N ALA A 71 -10.61 42.93 28.90
CA ALA A 71 -11.99 43.31 29.17
C ALA A 71 -12.57 42.74 30.48
N LEU A 72 -12.16 41.53 30.89
CA LEU A 72 -12.73 40.86 32.07
C LEU A 72 -11.69 40.65 33.17
N SER A 73 -10.77 39.71 32.98
CA SER A 73 -9.68 39.40 33.90
C SER A 73 -8.78 38.28 33.34
N MET A 74 -7.68 37.99 34.05
CA MET A 74 -6.71 36.97 33.66
C MET A 74 -7.28 35.53 33.69
N GLY A 75 -8.23 35.23 34.58
CA GLY A 75 -8.82 33.89 34.71
C GLY A 75 -9.54 33.41 33.44
N PRO A 76 -10.53 34.15 32.93
CA PRO A 76 -11.20 33.84 31.67
C PRO A 76 -10.26 33.77 30.46
N ALA A 77 -9.20 34.61 30.42
CA ALA A 77 -8.22 34.58 29.33
C ALA A 77 -7.47 33.24 29.25
N ILE A 78 -7.12 32.64 30.40
CA ILE A 78 -6.48 31.32 30.46
C ILE A 78 -7.43 30.23 29.92
N LEU A 79 -8.73 30.31 30.24
CA LEU A 79 -9.72 29.36 29.72
C LEU A 79 -9.87 29.44 28.20
N VAL A 80 -9.82 30.65 27.63
CA VAL A 80 -9.87 30.83 26.16
C VAL A 80 -8.64 30.24 25.48
N LEU A 81 -7.44 30.45 26.04
CA LEU A 81 -6.21 29.82 25.51
C LEU A 81 -6.29 28.30 25.58
N ALA A 82 -6.72 27.74 26.70
CA ALA A 82 -6.84 26.29 26.88
C ALA A 82 -7.88 25.67 25.93
N ALA A 83 -9.02 26.33 25.74
CA ALA A 83 -10.04 25.90 24.78
C ALA A 83 -9.52 25.94 23.33
N GLY A 84 -8.83 27.01 22.95
CA GLY A 84 -8.28 27.15 21.60
C GLY A 84 -7.13 26.17 21.31
N THR A 85 -6.25 25.91 22.28
CA THR A 85 -5.22 24.86 22.12
C THR A 85 -5.84 23.48 22.00
N LEU A 86 -6.83 23.15 22.84
CA LEU A 86 -7.55 21.87 22.75
C LEU A 86 -8.21 21.70 21.37
N LEU A 87 -8.98 22.68 20.91
CA LEU A 87 -9.60 22.63 19.58
C LEU A 87 -8.57 22.52 18.46
N GLY A 88 -7.45 23.23 18.57
CA GLY A 88 -6.32 23.11 17.64
C GLY A 88 -5.74 21.70 17.58
N THR A 89 -5.54 21.04 18.73
CA THR A 89 -5.06 19.65 18.76
C THR A 89 -6.04 18.67 18.15
N ILE A 90 -7.34 18.83 18.41
CA ILE A 90 -8.40 18.00 17.80
C ILE A 90 -8.40 18.19 16.28
N ALA A 91 -8.28 19.43 15.79
CA ALA A 91 -8.21 19.72 14.37
C ALA A 91 -6.97 19.10 13.70
N LEU A 92 -5.79 19.19 14.34
CA LEU A 92 -4.56 18.54 13.86
C LEU A 92 -4.68 17.02 13.84
N PHE A 93 -5.26 16.44 14.90
CA PHE A 93 -5.52 15.01 14.96
C PHE A 93 -6.44 14.56 13.82
N TRP A 94 -7.51 15.30 13.56
CA TRP A 94 -8.44 14.97 12.48
C TRP A 94 -7.82 15.14 11.10
N GLY A 95 -6.97 16.15 10.92
CA GLY A 95 -6.14 16.30 9.72
C GLY A 95 -5.20 15.10 9.51
N SER A 96 -4.51 14.67 10.58
CA SER A 96 -3.66 13.47 10.54
C SER A 96 -4.46 12.21 10.22
N LEU A 97 -5.66 12.07 10.80
CA LEU A 97 -6.52 10.94 10.52
C LEU A 97 -6.87 10.90 9.04
N ARG A 98 -7.33 12.01 8.45
CA ARG A 98 -7.63 12.10 7.01
C ARG A 98 -6.44 11.75 6.12
N THR A 99 -5.24 12.20 6.47
CA THR A 99 -4.05 11.83 5.71
C THR A 99 -3.75 10.33 5.78
N LEU A 100 -4.04 9.69 6.92
CA LEU A 100 -3.90 8.24 7.09
C LEU A 100 -5.01 7.46 6.37
N THR A 101 -6.25 7.97 6.36
CA THR A 101 -7.38 7.35 5.65
C THR A 101 -7.35 7.59 4.13
N GLY A 102 -6.41 8.40 3.63
CA GLY A 102 -6.30 8.74 2.20
C GLY A 102 -7.35 9.74 1.71
N ASP A 103 -8.08 10.39 2.63
CA ASP A 103 -9.15 11.35 2.37
C ASP A 103 -8.57 12.77 2.22
N ALA A 104 -7.45 12.89 1.52
CA ALA A 104 -6.94 14.20 1.12
C ALA A 104 -7.94 14.76 0.09
N PRO A 105 -8.46 15.99 0.27
CA PRO A 105 -9.40 16.57 -0.68
C PRO A 105 -8.70 16.68 -2.03
N LEU A 106 -9.05 15.79 -2.94
CA LEU A 106 -8.68 15.88 -4.34
C LEU A 106 -9.41 17.14 -4.86
N SER A 107 -8.73 17.97 -5.65
CA SER A 107 -9.38 19.10 -6.32
C SER A 107 -10.64 18.62 -7.05
N GLU A 108 -11.75 19.37 -7.03
CA GLU A 108 -13.03 18.95 -7.62
C GLU A 108 -12.89 18.37 -9.03
N GLU A 109 -12.03 18.93 -9.89
CA GLU A 109 -11.75 18.37 -11.23
C GLU A 109 -11.17 16.96 -11.22
N LEU A 110 -10.31 16.68 -10.24
CA LEU A 110 -9.67 15.38 -10.04
C LEU A 110 -10.64 14.38 -9.40
N GLU A 111 -11.55 14.86 -8.55
CA GLU A 111 -12.67 14.07 -8.03
C GLU A 111 -13.61 13.64 -9.17
N HIS A 112 -14.01 14.55 -10.05
CA HIS A 112 -14.83 14.23 -11.23
C HIS A 112 -14.10 13.33 -12.25
N ALA A 113 -12.79 13.52 -12.44
CA ALA A 113 -11.99 12.65 -13.29
C ALA A 113 -11.81 11.24 -12.70
N SER A 114 -11.73 11.12 -11.36
CA SER A 114 -11.64 9.84 -10.66
C SER A 114 -12.95 9.07 -10.74
N MET A 115 -14.09 9.70 -10.45
CA MET A 115 -15.40 9.04 -10.43
C MET A 115 -15.84 8.48 -11.80
N ALA A 116 -15.31 9.02 -12.89
CA ALA A 116 -15.59 8.58 -14.26
C ALA A 116 -14.49 7.68 -14.85
N SER A 117 -13.51 7.25 -14.05
CA SER A 117 -12.41 6.43 -14.57
C SER A 117 -12.92 5.06 -14.99
N PRO A 118 -12.67 4.60 -16.23
CA PRO A 118 -13.01 3.25 -16.66
C PRO A 118 -12.38 2.17 -15.74
N ILE A 119 -11.28 2.51 -15.06
CA ILE A 119 -10.61 1.63 -14.09
C ILE A 119 -11.50 1.36 -12.88
N ASP A 120 -12.27 2.33 -12.41
CA ASP A 120 -13.15 2.14 -11.24
C ASP A 120 -14.34 1.26 -11.56
N ALA A 121 -14.92 1.39 -12.76
CA ALA A 121 -15.97 0.49 -13.25
C ALA A 121 -15.46 -0.96 -13.35
N LEU A 122 -14.24 -1.17 -13.84
CA LEU A 122 -13.61 -2.49 -13.87
C LEU A 122 -13.34 -3.02 -12.45
N ALA A 123 -12.87 -2.16 -11.54
CA ALA A 123 -12.63 -2.54 -10.15
C ALA A 123 -13.92 -2.93 -9.40
N ASP A 124 -15.03 -2.21 -9.63
CA ASP A 124 -16.33 -2.55 -9.06
C ASP A 124 -16.88 -3.86 -9.60
N ARG A 125 -16.76 -4.09 -10.90
CA ARG A 125 -17.13 -5.38 -11.51
C ARG A 125 -16.32 -6.54 -10.91
N LYS A 126 -15.02 -6.33 -10.65
CA LYS A 126 -14.16 -7.33 -9.98
C LYS A 126 -14.66 -7.63 -8.57
N ARG A 127 -14.98 -6.60 -7.77
CA ARG A 127 -15.52 -6.76 -6.41
C ARG A 127 -16.85 -7.52 -6.42
N MET A 128 -17.72 -7.23 -7.39
CA MET A 128 -18.99 -7.93 -7.58
C MET A 128 -18.76 -9.42 -7.88
N LEU A 129 -17.86 -9.76 -8.82
CA LEU A 129 -17.57 -11.16 -9.17
C LEU A 129 -16.90 -11.93 -8.02
N LEU A 130 -16.00 -11.29 -7.28
CA LEU A 130 -15.39 -11.92 -6.09
C LEU A 130 -16.43 -12.19 -4.99
N ARG A 131 -17.38 -11.28 -4.81
CA ARG A 131 -18.49 -11.49 -3.87
C ARG A 131 -19.41 -12.61 -4.33
N ALA A 132 -19.74 -12.67 -5.63
CA ALA A 132 -20.55 -13.74 -6.21
C ALA A 132 -19.86 -15.11 -6.06
N LEU A 133 -18.54 -15.18 -6.27
CA LEU A 133 -17.77 -16.41 -6.05
C LEU A 133 -17.81 -16.85 -4.58
N LYS A 134 -17.73 -15.90 -3.64
CA LYS A 134 -17.82 -16.19 -2.20
C LYS A 134 -19.21 -16.67 -1.78
N ASP A 135 -20.25 -16.09 -2.36
CA ASP A 135 -21.63 -16.51 -2.13
C ASP A 135 -21.88 -17.92 -2.67
N LEU A 136 -21.38 -18.20 -3.88
CA LEU A 136 -21.42 -19.54 -4.49
C LEU A 136 -20.75 -20.62 -3.61
N GLU A 137 -19.60 -20.30 -3.02
CA GLU A 137 -18.93 -21.18 -2.04
C GLU A 137 -19.80 -21.46 -0.81
N SER A 138 -20.51 -20.44 -0.31
CA SER A 138 -21.43 -20.57 0.82
C SER A 138 -22.62 -21.48 0.48
N GLU A 139 -23.23 -21.29 -0.69
CA GLU A 139 -24.36 -22.10 -1.13
C GLU A 139 -23.98 -23.57 -1.35
N HIS A 140 -22.79 -23.84 -1.91
CA HIS A 140 -22.25 -25.19 -2.02
C HIS A 140 -21.98 -25.81 -0.63
N ALA A 141 -21.45 -25.04 0.32
CA ALA A 141 -21.18 -25.53 1.69
C ALA A 141 -22.46 -25.90 2.44
N ILE A 142 -23.58 -25.21 2.18
CA ILE A 142 -24.90 -25.53 2.73
C ILE A 142 -25.58 -26.70 1.98
N GLY A 143 -25.00 -27.14 0.85
CA GLY A 143 -25.52 -28.22 0.03
C GLY A 143 -26.70 -27.82 -0.86
N LYS A 144 -26.89 -26.51 -1.11
CA LYS A 144 -27.92 -26.02 -2.04
C LYS A 144 -27.56 -26.27 -3.51
N ILE A 145 -26.27 -26.30 -3.80
CA ILE A 145 -25.71 -26.52 -5.14
C ILE A 145 -24.84 -27.77 -5.06
N ASP A 146 -24.95 -28.65 -6.05
CA ASP A 146 -24.10 -29.84 -6.11
C ASP A 146 -22.67 -29.50 -6.57
N ALA A 147 -21.77 -30.46 -6.38
CA ALA A 147 -20.35 -30.27 -6.67
C ALA A 147 -20.05 -30.05 -8.16
N ARG A 148 -20.86 -30.60 -9.07
CA ARG A 148 -20.66 -30.46 -10.52
C ARG A 148 -21.06 -29.06 -10.97
N ASP A 149 -22.21 -28.58 -10.52
CA ASP A 149 -22.70 -27.24 -10.86
C ASP A 149 -21.81 -26.15 -10.24
N TYR A 150 -21.38 -26.35 -8.99
CA TYR A 150 -20.39 -25.47 -8.35
C TYR A 150 -19.09 -25.39 -9.18
N ALA A 151 -18.53 -26.53 -9.61
CA ALA A 151 -17.28 -26.56 -10.37
C ALA A 151 -17.41 -25.82 -11.71
N ALA A 152 -18.54 -25.98 -12.41
CA ALA A 152 -18.81 -25.28 -13.66
C ALA A 152 -18.93 -23.76 -13.47
N LEU A 153 -19.73 -23.31 -12.50
CA LEU A 153 -19.94 -21.87 -12.24
C LEU A 153 -18.67 -21.20 -11.71
N ALA A 154 -17.95 -21.85 -10.79
CA ALA A 154 -16.70 -21.31 -10.25
C ALA A 154 -15.61 -21.19 -11.32
N ALA A 155 -15.57 -22.10 -12.30
CA ALA A 155 -14.65 -22.00 -13.44
C ALA A 155 -14.96 -20.75 -14.28
N THR A 156 -16.23 -20.51 -14.62
CA THR A 156 -16.66 -19.33 -15.37
C THR A 156 -16.30 -18.04 -14.65
N PHE A 157 -16.65 -17.90 -13.38
CA PHE A 157 -16.32 -16.69 -12.60
C PHE A 157 -14.82 -16.44 -12.52
N ARG A 158 -14.01 -17.49 -12.36
CA ARG A 158 -12.54 -17.34 -12.33
C ARG A 158 -11.98 -16.88 -13.67
N GLU A 159 -12.50 -17.39 -14.79
CA GLU A 159 -12.07 -16.91 -16.12
C GLU A 159 -12.51 -15.46 -16.36
N GLU A 160 -13.72 -15.07 -15.96
CA GLU A 160 -14.17 -13.67 -16.05
C GLU A 160 -13.30 -12.72 -15.21
N ILE A 161 -12.98 -13.10 -13.96
CA ILE A 161 -12.11 -12.30 -13.09
C ILE A 161 -10.71 -12.17 -13.70
N LYS A 162 -10.14 -13.24 -14.28
CA LYS A 162 -8.84 -13.18 -14.96
C LYS A 162 -8.89 -12.27 -16.19
N GLY A 163 -9.94 -12.36 -16.99
CA GLY A 163 -10.15 -11.50 -18.16
C GLY A 163 -10.19 -10.03 -17.76
N LEU A 164 -10.94 -9.71 -16.71
CA LEU A 164 -11.07 -8.37 -16.17
C LEU A 164 -9.74 -7.81 -15.62
N MET A 165 -8.94 -8.64 -14.94
CA MET A 165 -7.61 -8.22 -14.49
C MET A 165 -6.67 -7.88 -15.66
N ARG A 166 -6.71 -8.67 -16.75
CA ARG A 166 -5.92 -8.36 -17.96
C ARG A 166 -6.38 -7.07 -18.61
N GLU A 167 -7.69 -6.84 -18.69
CA GLU A 167 -8.24 -5.59 -19.21
C GLU A 167 -7.81 -4.37 -18.39
N MET A 168 -7.77 -4.50 -17.05
CA MET A 168 -7.23 -3.47 -16.17
C MET A 168 -5.74 -3.22 -16.45
N ASP A 169 -4.93 -4.27 -16.57
CA ASP A 169 -3.49 -4.14 -16.88
C ASP A 169 -3.26 -3.46 -18.24
N ASP A 170 -4.01 -3.85 -19.28
CA ASP A 170 -3.96 -3.25 -20.62
C ASP A 170 -4.35 -1.76 -20.58
N SER A 171 -5.36 -1.41 -19.77
CA SER A 171 -5.78 0.00 -19.59
C SER A 171 -4.74 0.86 -18.89
N LEU A 172 -3.89 0.25 -18.06
CA LEU A 172 -2.82 0.93 -17.33
C LEU A 172 -1.55 1.14 -18.17
N GLU A 173 -1.30 0.29 -19.17
CA GLU A 173 -0.11 0.33 -20.04
C GLU A 173 0.29 1.75 -20.52
N PRO A 174 -0.61 2.59 -21.07
CA PRO A 174 -0.23 3.94 -21.52
C PRO A 174 0.20 4.87 -20.37
N HIS A 175 -0.33 4.65 -19.18
CA HIS A 175 -0.04 5.48 -18.01
C HIS A 175 1.28 5.07 -17.33
N LEU A 176 1.68 3.79 -17.42
CA LEU A 176 2.95 3.31 -16.86
C LEU A 176 4.16 4.07 -17.42
N ALA A 177 4.21 4.27 -18.74
CA ALA A 177 5.30 5.01 -19.37
C ALA A 177 5.33 6.51 -18.97
N VAL A 178 4.19 7.09 -18.60
CA VAL A 178 4.12 8.46 -18.06
C VAL A 178 4.64 8.47 -16.61
N ALA A 179 4.17 7.54 -15.79
CA ALA A 179 4.58 7.38 -14.40
C ALA A 179 6.10 7.16 -14.29
N GLU A 180 6.67 6.24 -15.06
CA GLU A 180 8.11 5.98 -15.11
C GLU A 180 8.92 7.24 -15.44
N ARG A 181 8.46 8.04 -16.39
CA ARG A 181 9.13 9.31 -16.75
C ARG A 181 9.07 10.33 -15.61
N LEU A 182 7.93 10.46 -14.93
CA LEU A 182 7.78 11.36 -13.78
C LEU A 182 8.65 10.91 -12.61
N VAL A 183 8.68 9.61 -12.33
CA VAL A 183 9.53 9.01 -11.30
C VAL A 183 11.01 9.24 -11.63
N ALA A 184 11.44 9.01 -12.87
CA ALA A 184 12.81 9.28 -13.31
C ALA A 184 13.20 10.75 -13.15
N LYS A 185 12.32 11.69 -13.52
CA LYS A 185 12.53 13.13 -13.30
C LYS A 185 12.67 13.46 -11.81
N HIS A 186 11.82 12.87 -10.98
CA HIS A 186 11.86 13.07 -9.53
C HIS A 186 13.17 12.55 -8.94
N PHE A 187 13.59 11.34 -9.31
CA PHE A 187 14.85 10.75 -8.88
C PHE A 187 16.07 11.57 -9.30
N ALA A 188 16.08 12.09 -10.53
CA ALA A 188 17.13 13.01 -10.98
C ALA A 188 17.20 14.29 -10.14
N LYS A 189 16.05 14.84 -9.74
CA LYS A 189 15.98 16.05 -8.91
C LYS A 189 16.53 15.85 -7.51
N ILE A 190 16.31 14.67 -6.91
CA ILE A 190 16.80 14.35 -5.56
C ILE A 190 18.20 13.71 -5.56
N GLY A 191 18.86 13.60 -6.73
CA GLY A 191 20.21 13.06 -6.85
C GLY A 191 20.31 11.53 -6.74
N LEU A 192 19.18 10.81 -6.79
CA LEU A 192 19.13 9.35 -6.84
C LEU A 192 19.13 8.88 -8.30
N THR A 193 20.19 9.19 -9.05
CA THR A 193 20.36 8.65 -10.41
C THR A 193 21.03 7.28 -10.33
N GLY A 194 20.24 6.29 -9.91
CA GLY A 194 20.63 4.90 -9.85
C GLY A 194 19.37 4.06 -9.66
N ASP A 195 19.35 2.86 -10.21
CA ASP A 195 18.28 1.91 -9.96
C ASP A 195 18.30 1.56 -8.46
N PRO A 196 17.35 2.03 -7.63
CA PRO A 196 17.43 1.85 -6.18
C PRO A 196 17.30 0.37 -5.79
N PHE A 197 16.86 -0.50 -6.71
CA PHE A 197 16.79 -1.94 -6.55
C PHE A 197 18.01 -2.68 -7.08
N ARG A 198 18.87 -2.04 -7.90
CA ARG A 198 20.14 -2.60 -8.33
C ARG A 198 21.25 -2.12 -7.41
N ALA A 199 21.35 -2.76 -6.25
CA ALA A 199 22.50 -2.59 -5.37
C ALA A 199 23.80 -2.80 -6.18
N PRO A 200 24.84 -1.95 -6.00
CA PRO A 200 26.12 -2.13 -6.67
C PRO A 200 26.88 -3.28 -5.99
N GLY A 201 26.54 -4.50 -6.39
CA GLY A 201 27.20 -5.74 -6.02
C GLY A 201 27.58 -6.52 -7.27
N ARG A 202 28.52 -5.95 -8.04
CA ARG A 202 29.44 -6.59 -9.00
C ARG A 202 29.21 -8.10 -9.26
N VAL A 203 28.69 -8.41 -10.45
CA VAL A 203 29.39 -9.33 -11.35
C VAL A 203 29.26 -8.75 -12.77
N ASP A 204 30.33 -8.09 -13.18
CA ASP A 204 30.51 -7.63 -14.54
C ASP A 204 30.56 -8.84 -15.49
N GLN A 205 29.75 -8.76 -16.54
CA GLN A 205 30.01 -9.18 -17.91
C GLN A 205 31.31 -9.99 -18.12
N ALA A 206 31.16 -11.31 -18.16
CA ALA A 206 31.99 -12.19 -18.96
C ALA A 206 31.27 -13.53 -19.14
N LYS A 207 30.38 -13.63 -20.15
CA LYS A 207 30.06 -14.87 -20.88
C LYS A 207 29.04 -14.62 -22.01
N ASP A 208 29.30 -13.62 -22.83
CA ASP A 208 28.83 -13.61 -24.22
C ASP A 208 30.01 -14.10 -25.08
N ASP A 209 30.34 -15.39 -25.02
CA ASP A 209 31.24 -16.11 -25.98
C ASP A 209 31.44 -17.60 -25.59
N ALA A 210 30.39 -18.31 -25.20
CA ALA A 210 30.48 -19.76 -24.93
C ALA A 210 29.22 -20.56 -25.32
N LEU A 211 28.50 -20.14 -26.36
CA LEU A 211 27.49 -20.95 -27.03
C LEU A 211 27.96 -21.34 -28.44
N ALA A 212 29.13 -21.96 -28.53
CA ALA A 212 29.51 -22.78 -29.67
C ALA A 212 30.67 -23.71 -29.27
N LYS A 213 30.35 -24.83 -28.62
CA LYS A 213 30.96 -26.15 -28.88
C LYS A 213 30.48 -27.21 -27.88
N ASP A 214 29.87 -28.21 -28.48
CA ASP A 214 30.03 -29.63 -28.20
C ASP A 214 29.46 -30.19 -26.88
N GLU A 215 28.33 -30.85 -27.09
CA GLU A 215 27.94 -32.09 -26.45
C GLU A 215 29.14 -33.04 -26.24
N ALA A 216 29.05 -33.83 -25.16
CA ALA A 216 29.95 -34.89 -24.71
C ALA A 216 31.11 -34.46 -23.76
N MET A 217 30.83 -34.41 -22.46
CA MET A 217 31.54 -35.29 -21.51
C MET A 217 30.80 -35.32 -20.17
N THR A 218 30.58 -36.54 -19.69
CA THR A 218 30.17 -36.90 -18.33
C THR A 218 31.34 -36.75 -17.34
N LYS A 219 31.01 -36.60 -16.05
CA LYS A 219 31.92 -36.45 -14.88
C LYS A 219 32.67 -35.11 -14.90
N ASP A 220 32.40 -34.16 -14.01
CA ASP A 220 32.47 -34.27 -12.55
C ASP A 220 31.53 -33.26 -11.87
N VAL A 221 30.76 -33.72 -10.88
CA VAL A 221 29.97 -32.86 -10.00
C VAL A 221 30.94 -32.25 -9.00
N GLU A 222 31.41 -31.03 -9.27
CA GLU A 222 32.08 -30.18 -8.28
C GLU A 222 31.05 -29.77 -7.21
N ASP A 223 31.05 -30.59 -6.16
CA ASP A 223 30.90 -30.27 -4.73
C ASP A 223 30.01 -29.06 -4.32
N PRO A 224 28.78 -29.30 -3.79
CA PRO A 224 27.93 -28.26 -3.21
C PRO A 224 28.40 -27.74 -1.83
N ALA A 225 29.61 -28.07 -1.36
CA ALA A 225 30.04 -27.75 0.00
C ALA A 225 30.45 -26.29 0.27
N SER A 226 30.64 -25.40 -0.72
CA SER A 226 31.19 -24.06 -0.46
C SER A 226 30.19 -22.92 -0.21
N ILE A 227 28.87 -23.19 -0.15
CA ILE A 227 27.87 -22.26 0.41
C ILE A 227 27.21 -22.86 1.66
N THR A 228 28.02 -23.43 2.56
CA THR A 228 27.64 -23.55 3.96
C THR A 228 27.98 -22.25 4.68
N ARG A 229 27.24 -21.18 4.38
CA ARG A 229 27.19 -20.02 5.28
C ARG A 229 26.63 -20.53 6.60
N SER A 230 27.45 -20.49 7.65
CA SER A 230 27.17 -21.01 8.98
C SER A 230 25.81 -20.53 9.47
N ARG A 231 24.81 -21.40 9.47
CA ARG A 231 23.49 -21.06 10.04
C ARG A 231 23.61 -20.91 11.55
N VAL A 232 22.88 -19.94 12.12
CA VAL A 232 22.86 -19.69 13.56
C VAL A 232 21.62 -20.35 14.16
N THR A 233 21.82 -21.23 15.14
CA THR A 233 20.74 -21.87 15.89
C THR A 233 20.23 -20.96 17.00
N CYS A 234 18.91 -20.85 17.11
CA CYS A 234 18.28 -20.07 18.16
C CYS A 234 18.43 -20.76 19.53
N PRO A 235 18.89 -20.08 20.58
CA PRO A 235 18.99 -20.67 21.91
C PRO A 235 17.63 -20.88 22.60
N ALA A 236 16.56 -20.23 22.13
CA ALA A 236 15.23 -20.32 22.74
C ALA A 236 14.36 -21.45 22.16
N CYS A 237 14.50 -21.78 20.88
CA CYS A 237 13.64 -22.74 20.19
C CYS A 237 14.37 -23.66 19.22
N GLU A 238 15.70 -23.61 19.16
CA GLU A 238 16.56 -24.42 18.28
C GLU A 238 16.33 -24.21 16.76
N GLY A 239 15.52 -23.22 16.38
CA GLY A 239 15.29 -22.86 14.97
C GLY A 239 16.57 -22.44 14.27
N SER A 240 16.75 -22.89 13.02
CA SER A 240 17.90 -22.56 12.18
C SER A 240 17.67 -21.24 11.44
N ASN A 241 18.53 -20.25 11.65
CA ASN A 241 18.39 -18.90 11.10
C ASN A 241 19.57 -18.53 10.19
N GLU A 242 19.35 -17.55 9.34
CA GLU A 242 20.39 -16.88 8.56
C GLU A 242 21.42 -16.21 9.49
N PRO A 243 22.72 -16.14 9.11
CA PRO A 243 23.79 -15.65 9.98
C PRO A 243 23.67 -14.18 10.39
N ASP A 244 22.89 -13.39 9.66
CA ASP A 244 22.60 -11.98 9.92
C ASP A 244 21.25 -11.75 10.63
N ALA A 245 20.53 -12.82 10.98
CA ALA A 245 19.26 -12.71 11.68
C ALA A 245 19.45 -12.13 13.08
N ARG A 246 18.74 -11.02 13.38
CA ARG A 246 18.70 -10.43 14.74
C ARG A 246 17.68 -11.10 15.65
N PHE A 247 16.65 -11.70 15.05
CA PHE A 247 15.56 -12.41 15.72
C PHE A 247 15.37 -13.77 15.06
N CYS A 248 14.94 -14.76 15.83
CA CYS A 248 14.66 -16.08 15.31
C CYS A 248 13.41 -16.09 14.41
N LYS A 249 13.50 -16.70 13.23
CA LYS A 249 12.39 -16.86 12.29
C LYS A 249 11.26 -17.74 12.83
N ALA A 250 11.55 -18.64 13.77
CA ALA A 250 10.57 -19.58 14.32
C ALA A 250 9.83 -19.04 15.55
N CYS A 251 10.52 -18.38 16.49
CA CYS A 251 9.91 -17.92 17.76
C CYS A 251 9.99 -16.40 18.00
N GLY A 252 10.69 -15.65 17.16
CA GLY A 252 10.88 -14.20 17.33
C GLY A 252 11.89 -13.80 18.43
N GLY A 253 12.49 -14.75 19.16
CA GLY A 253 13.45 -14.46 20.22
C GLY A 253 14.76 -13.84 19.68
N PRO A 254 15.43 -12.96 20.44
CA PRO A 254 16.68 -12.33 20.01
C PRO A 254 17.82 -13.36 19.88
N LEU A 255 18.66 -13.22 18.86
CA LEU A 255 19.84 -14.08 18.64
C LEU A 255 21.10 -13.40 19.21
N ALA A 256 21.91 -14.18 19.95
CA ALA A 256 23.14 -13.71 20.59
C ALA A 256 24.17 -13.33 19.51
N GLY A 257 24.35 -12.01 19.30
CA GLY A 257 25.17 -11.42 18.24
C GLY A 257 24.74 -10.00 17.88
N ALA A 258 23.47 -9.66 18.14
CA ALA A 258 22.97 -8.29 17.97
C ALA A 258 23.36 -7.32 19.11
N ALA A 259 23.93 -7.81 20.22
CA ALA A 259 24.15 -7.03 21.44
C ALA A 259 25.50 -6.30 21.53
N ALA A 260 26.46 -6.55 20.62
CA ALA A 260 27.81 -5.99 20.75
C ALA A 260 28.04 -4.61 20.09
N ALA A 261 27.00 -3.92 19.59
CA ALA A 261 27.15 -2.65 18.88
C ALA A 261 26.46 -1.44 19.54
N VAL A 262 25.94 -1.56 20.77
CA VAL A 262 25.38 -0.41 21.50
C VAL A 262 25.69 -0.53 23.01
N GLU A 263 26.98 -0.42 23.37
CA GLU A 263 27.38 0.00 24.72
C GLU A 263 27.80 1.47 24.68
N GLY A 264 26.80 2.36 24.67
CA GLY A 264 26.94 3.73 25.15
C GLY A 264 26.26 3.82 26.53
N PRO A 265 26.76 4.64 27.47
CA PRO A 265 26.29 4.62 28.86
C PRO A 265 24.86 5.13 28.95
N VAL A 266 23.90 4.21 29.10
CA VAL A 266 22.52 4.54 29.45
C VAL A 266 22.48 4.74 30.96
N ALA A 267 22.29 5.99 31.36
CA ALA A 267 22.00 6.37 32.73
C ALA A 267 20.79 5.59 33.27
N GLN A 268 20.96 4.96 34.44
CA GLN A 268 19.88 4.33 35.19
C GLN A 268 18.93 5.41 35.72
N PRO A 269 17.61 5.33 35.45
CA PRO A 269 16.63 5.96 36.31
C PRO A 269 16.24 4.97 37.41
N ASP A 270 16.81 5.20 38.59
CA ASP A 270 16.27 4.71 39.85
C ASP A 270 14.88 5.32 40.06
N SER A 271 13.83 4.51 40.10
CA SER A 271 12.77 4.57 41.12
C SER A 271 11.67 3.53 40.90
N PRO A 272 11.17 2.90 41.98
CA PRO A 272 10.07 1.95 41.93
C PRO A 272 8.73 2.71 41.86
N VAL A 273 7.91 2.41 40.86
CA VAL A 273 6.48 2.77 40.88
C VAL A 273 5.69 1.59 41.40
N ASP A 274 5.07 1.85 42.55
CA ASP A 274 4.21 0.97 43.30
C ASP A 274 3.08 0.34 42.50
N ALA A 275 2.74 -0.87 42.92
CA ALA A 275 1.61 -1.66 42.50
C ALA A 275 0.28 -0.89 42.61
N ALA A 276 -0.42 -0.75 41.48
CA ALA A 276 -1.83 -0.41 41.44
C ALA A 276 -2.65 -1.62 40.96
N ALA A 277 -3.74 -1.84 41.70
CA ALA A 277 -4.59 -3.02 41.80
C ALA A 277 -5.32 -3.47 40.51
N PRO A 278 -5.81 -4.72 40.47
CA PRO A 278 -6.61 -5.23 39.35
C PRO A 278 -8.00 -4.60 39.27
N VAL A 279 -8.38 -4.19 38.06
CA VAL A 279 -9.72 -3.76 37.68
C VAL A 279 -10.67 -4.96 37.70
N ALA A 280 -11.71 -4.90 38.53
CA ALA A 280 -12.77 -5.90 38.59
C ALA A 280 -13.70 -5.79 37.38
N PRO A 281 -14.26 -6.91 36.88
CA PRO A 281 -15.23 -6.90 35.79
C PRO A 281 -16.60 -6.41 36.27
N GLU A 282 -17.14 -5.42 35.54
CA GLU A 282 -18.51 -4.91 35.71
C GLU A 282 -19.53 -6.03 35.44
N ARG A 283 -20.38 -6.27 36.43
CA ARG A 283 -21.47 -7.24 36.40
C ARG A 283 -22.57 -6.76 35.46
N ALA A 284 -23.03 -7.71 34.64
CA ALA A 284 -24.31 -7.68 33.94
C ALA A 284 -25.45 -7.26 34.88
N ALA A 285 -26.25 -6.28 34.43
CA ALA A 285 -27.57 -6.01 34.96
C ALA A 285 -28.59 -6.62 34.00
N ASP A 286 -29.28 -7.63 34.51
CA ASP A 286 -30.54 -8.19 34.03
C ASP A 286 -31.54 -7.10 33.59
N ALA A 287 -32.12 -7.30 32.40
CA ALA A 287 -33.38 -6.67 32.01
C ALA A 287 -34.50 -7.71 32.18
N PRO A 288 -35.60 -7.39 32.88
CA PRO A 288 -36.70 -8.33 33.07
C PRO A 288 -37.58 -8.44 31.81
N GLU A 289 -37.99 -9.69 31.53
CA GLU A 289 -39.16 -10.01 30.70
C GLU A 289 -40.42 -9.35 31.26
N GLU A 290 -41.09 -8.53 30.45
CA GLU A 290 -42.55 -8.42 30.46
C GLU A 290 -43.03 -9.19 29.23
N GLY A 291 -43.84 -10.26 29.34
CA GLY A 291 -45.07 -10.30 30.12
C GLY A 291 -46.21 -9.87 29.20
N GLY A 292 -46.82 -10.86 28.54
CA GLY A 292 -47.76 -10.66 27.44
C GLY A 292 -49.13 -10.06 27.77
N LYS A 293 -49.94 -9.96 26.71
CA LYS A 293 -51.40 -9.72 26.61
C LYS A 293 -51.66 -9.36 25.13
N ASP A 294 -52.69 -9.77 24.40
CA ASP A 294 -53.94 -10.48 24.63
C ASP A 294 -54.40 -11.04 23.26
N VAL A 295 -55.18 -12.12 23.31
CA VAL A 295 -56.32 -12.54 22.47
C VAL A 295 -56.51 -11.90 21.09
#